data_AF-H1KYF0-F1
#
_entry.id   AF-H1KYF0-F1
#
_cell.length_a   1.000
_cell.length_b   1.000
_cell.length_c   1.000
_cell.angle_alpha   90.00
_cell.angle_beta   90.00
_cell.angle_gamma   90.00
#
_symmetry.space_group_name_H-M   'P 1'
#
loop_
_entity.id
_entity.type
_entity.pdbx_description
1 polymer ?
#
loop_
_entity_poly.entity_id
_entity_poly.type
_entity_poly.pdbx_seq_one_letter_code
_entity_poly.pdbx_strand_id
1 'polypeptide(L)'
;MQNGTNPIILEICCIFSATIICLAYLILENGNFNLLEFFKLFIPFLLIFCMVIGVMLFKSLKSIKKMDKGNFLKEMEVKFYDSKIRIIWVVLLILFFVLTKIYVSPDNLFSVLICSGIVALEIGIYIILTQELKIEVYEKGILVNGIKFYSWKELKIKEKDGKRILKIPYIPKEITI
;
A
#
# COMPACT_ATOMS: atom_id res chain seq x y z
N MET A 1 0.74 23.70 -0.75
CA MET A 1 0.64 23.12 0.61
C MET A 1 0.37 21.64 0.43
N GLN A 2 1.10 20.74 1.11
CA GLN A 2 0.86 19.29 0.97
C GLN A 2 -0.43 18.90 1.71
N ASN A 3 -1.45 18.52 0.94
CA ASN A 3 -2.80 18.32 1.42
C ASN A 3 -3.09 16.84 1.74
N GLY A 4 -2.46 16.34 2.81
CA GLY A 4 -2.60 14.96 3.28
C GLY A 4 -1.44 14.04 2.86
N THR A 5 -1.39 12.87 3.49
CA THR A 5 -0.40 11.81 3.26
C THR A 5 -0.80 11.00 2.03
N ASN A 6 0.16 10.60 1.18
CA ASN A 6 -0.16 9.78 0.03
C ASN A 6 -0.51 8.34 0.51
N PRO A 7 -1.71 7.80 0.23
CA PRO A 7 -2.10 6.46 0.66
C PRO A 7 -1.14 5.38 0.13
N ILE A 8 -0.63 5.55 -1.09
CA ILE A 8 0.31 4.61 -1.71
C ILE A 8 1.66 4.61 -0.99
N ILE A 9 2.14 5.78 -0.53
CA ILE A 9 3.39 5.87 0.23
C ILE A 9 3.22 5.21 1.60
N LEU A 10 2.05 5.37 2.22
CA LEU A 10 1.73 4.73 3.50
C LEU A 10 1.76 3.20 3.37
N GLU A 11 1.12 2.66 2.33
CA GLU A 11 1.11 1.22 2.05
C GLU A 11 2.50 0.67 1.73
N ILE A 12 3.31 1.40 0.94
CA ILE A 12 4.72 1.02 0.69
C ILE A 12 5.53 1.01 2.00
N CYS A 13 5.33 1.97 2.90
CA CYS A 13 5.98 1.97 4.21
C CYS A 13 5.56 0.77 5.08
N CYS A 14 4.29 0.35 5.03
CA CYS A 14 3.81 -0.86 5.71
C CYS A 14 4.49 -2.13 5.18
N ILE A 15 4.66 -2.25 3.86
CA ILE A 15 5.33 -3.41 3.28
C ILE A 15 6.81 -3.39 3.63
N PHE A 16 7.49 -2.25 3.45
CA PHE A 16 8.93 -2.14 3.69
C PHE A 16 9.30 -2.44 5.15
N SER A 17 8.47 -1.96 6.10
CA SER A 17 8.64 -2.29 7.51
C SER A 17 8.38 -3.77 7.81
N ALA A 18 7.36 -4.38 7.23
CA ALA A 18 7.13 -5.83 7.33
C ALA A 18 8.31 -6.63 6.77
N THR A 19 8.90 -6.20 5.65
CA THR A 19 10.10 -6.83 5.08
C THR A 19 11.31 -6.72 5.99
N ILE A 20 11.53 -5.54 6.59
CA ILE A 20 12.62 -5.32 7.56
C ILE A 20 12.43 -6.20 8.79
N ILE A 21 11.21 -6.33 9.28
CA ILE A 21 10.88 -7.23 10.40
C ILE A 21 11.24 -8.68 10.05
N CYS A 22 10.84 -9.15 8.87
CA CYS A 22 11.19 -10.50 8.39
C CYS A 22 12.71 -10.68 8.27
N LEU A 23 13.42 -9.70 7.72
CA LEU A 23 14.89 -9.72 7.61
C LEU A 23 15.59 -9.67 8.97
N ALA A 24 15.09 -8.89 9.92
CA ALA A 24 15.62 -8.82 11.27
C ALA A 24 15.47 -10.16 11.99
N TYR A 25 14.34 -10.84 11.81
CA TYR A 25 14.14 -12.21 12.30
C TYR A 25 15.18 -13.18 11.69
N LEU A 26 15.42 -13.09 10.38
CA LEU A 26 16.40 -13.95 9.67
C LEU A 26 17.85 -13.75 10.12
N ILE A 27 18.24 -12.52 10.48
CA ILE A 27 19.61 -12.22 10.94
C ILE A 27 19.82 -12.70 12.39
N LEU A 28 18.78 -12.65 13.21
CA LEU A 28 18.85 -13.01 14.64
C LEU A 28 18.95 -14.53 14.86
N GLU A 29 18.35 -15.36 14.01
CA GLU A 29 18.33 -16.82 14.19
C GLU A 29 19.72 -17.49 13.97
N ASN A 30 20.60 -16.88 13.17
CA ASN A 30 22.00 -17.31 13.04
C ASN A 30 22.83 -17.14 14.34
N GLY A 31 22.27 -16.51 15.38
CA GLY A 31 22.93 -16.16 16.63
C GLY A 31 22.48 -16.91 17.89
N ASN A 32 21.66 -17.98 17.78
CA ASN A 32 21.14 -18.73 18.94
C ASN A 32 20.14 -17.92 19.79
N PHE A 33 19.24 -17.19 19.13
CA PHE A 33 18.31 -16.24 19.77
C PHE A 33 16.99 -16.92 20.18
N ASN A 34 16.50 -16.59 21.38
CA ASN A 34 15.31 -17.22 21.94
C ASN A 34 14.03 -16.51 21.45
N LEU A 35 12.95 -17.26 21.21
CA LEU A 35 11.67 -16.75 20.68
C LEU A 35 11.08 -15.61 21.55
N LEU A 36 11.35 -15.68 22.86
CA LEU A 36 11.00 -14.64 23.84
C LEU A 36 11.75 -13.32 23.61
N GLU A 37 13.02 -13.37 23.20
CA GLU A 37 13.83 -12.19 22.93
C GLU A 37 13.44 -11.51 21.62
N PHE A 38 13.00 -12.31 20.62
CA PHE A 38 12.37 -11.77 19.42
C PHE A 38 11.12 -10.95 19.76
N PHE A 39 10.19 -11.50 20.55
CA PHE A 39 8.98 -10.76 20.93
C PHE A 39 9.28 -9.50 21.75
N LYS A 40 10.32 -9.53 22.61
CA LYS A 40 10.78 -8.35 23.37
C LYS A 40 11.26 -7.21 22.47
N LEU A 41 11.86 -7.50 21.32
CA LEU A 41 12.31 -6.48 20.36
C LEU A 41 11.19 -6.10 19.37
N PHE A 42 10.44 -7.09 18.93
CA PHE A 42 9.41 -6.97 17.90
C PHE A 42 8.20 -6.17 18.38
N ILE A 43 7.69 -6.43 19.58
CA ILE A 43 6.49 -5.77 20.10
C ILE A 43 6.72 -4.24 20.25
N PRO A 44 7.82 -3.75 20.86
CA PRO A 44 8.08 -2.31 20.92
C PRO A 44 8.26 -1.68 19.53
N PHE A 45 8.96 -2.37 18.61
CA PHE A 45 9.13 -1.87 17.24
C PHE A 45 7.79 -1.75 16.51
N LEU A 46 6.93 -2.77 16.60
CA LEU A 46 5.59 -2.77 16.02
C LEU A 46 4.74 -1.65 16.63
N LEU A 47 4.80 -1.44 17.94
CA LEU A 47 4.07 -0.35 18.61
C LEU A 47 4.53 1.04 18.14
N ILE A 48 5.85 1.26 18.03
CA ILE A 48 6.40 2.52 17.50
C ILE A 48 5.95 2.71 16.05
N PHE A 49 6.00 1.65 15.24
CA PHE A 49 5.58 1.70 13.85
C PHE A 49 4.08 2.05 13.72
N CYS A 50 3.22 1.37 14.46
CA CYS A 50 1.78 1.67 14.53
C CYS A 50 1.53 3.11 15.00
N MET A 51 2.30 3.60 15.98
CA MET A 51 2.20 4.97 16.47
C MET A 51 2.57 5.98 15.38
N VAL A 52 3.66 5.78 14.64
CA VAL A 52 4.09 6.65 13.53
C VAL A 52 3.02 6.70 12.45
N ILE A 53 2.51 5.54 12.01
CA ILE A 53 1.42 5.47 11.03
C ILE A 53 0.16 6.15 11.55
N GLY A 54 -0.22 5.88 12.80
CA GLY A 54 -1.38 6.49 13.44
C GLY A 54 -1.29 8.02 13.45
N VAL A 55 -0.12 8.58 13.78
CA VAL A 55 0.13 10.03 13.75
C VAL A 55 0.03 10.58 12.32
N MET A 56 0.61 9.89 11.32
CA MET A 56 0.53 10.32 9.93
C MET A 56 -0.92 10.33 9.41
N LEU A 57 -1.68 9.29 9.71
CA LEU A 57 -3.10 9.19 9.37
C LEU A 57 -3.92 10.26 10.08
N PHE A 58 -3.73 10.44 11.38
CA PHE A 58 -4.43 11.44 12.17
C PHE A 58 -4.18 12.86 11.65
N LYS A 59 -2.92 13.19 11.33
CA LYS A 59 -2.56 14.47 10.72
C LYS A 59 -3.25 14.66 9.37
N SER A 60 -3.29 13.63 8.54
CA SER A 60 -3.95 13.65 7.24
C SER A 60 -5.45 13.92 7.36
N LEU A 61 -6.13 13.14 8.21
CA LEU A 61 -7.57 13.26 8.46
C LEU A 61 -7.93 14.64 9.03
N LYS A 62 -7.14 15.13 10.00
CA LYS A 62 -7.34 16.46 10.59
C LYS A 62 -7.14 17.57 9.56
N SER A 63 -6.16 17.44 8.67
CA SER A 63 -5.94 18.38 7.56
C SER A 63 -7.13 18.41 6.61
N ILE A 64 -7.65 17.24 6.23
CA ILE A 64 -8.76 17.11 5.30
C ILE A 64 -10.07 17.63 5.90
N LYS A 65 -10.31 17.42 7.19
CA LYS A 65 -11.51 17.93 7.87
C LYS A 65 -11.57 19.45 7.91
N LYS A 66 -10.41 20.12 7.93
CA LYS A 66 -10.31 21.59 7.93
C LYS A 66 -10.36 22.22 6.53
N MET A 67 -10.31 21.41 5.48
CA MET A 67 -10.33 21.92 4.11
C MET A 67 -11.74 22.25 3.67
N ASP A 68 -11.85 23.41 3.03
CA ASP A 68 -13.03 23.77 2.27
C ASP A 68 -12.98 23.06 0.91
N LYS A 69 -13.76 21.98 0.81
CA LYS A 69 -13.84 21.13 -0.39
C LYS A 69 -14.93 21.62 -1.35
N GLY A 70 -15.81 22.51 -0.92
CA GLY A 70 -17.08 22.81 -1.58
C GLY A 70 -18.09 21.66 -1.42
N ASN A 71 -19.14 21.67 -2.23
CA ASN A 71 -20.16 20.63 -2.18
C ASN A 71 -19.65 19.31 -2.76
N PHE A 72 -20.12 18.21 -2.19
CA PHE A 72 -19.92 16.88 -2.73
C PHE A 72 -20.73 16.72 -4.02
N LEU A 73 -20.09 16.22 -5.07
CA LEU A 73 -20.70 16.05 -6.39
C LEU A 73 -20.99 14.58 -6.69
N LYS A 74 -19.98 13.72 -6.60
CA LYS A 74 -20.12 12.29 -6.88
C LYS A 74 -19.01 11.47 -6.22
N GLU A 75 -19.27 10.18 -6.06
CA GLU A 75 -18.27 9.19 -5.65
C GLU A 75 -18.04 8.22 -6.81
N MET A 76 -16.80 7.79 -6.99
CA MET A 76 -16.41 6.79 -7.98
C MET A 76 -15.35 5.86 -7.41
N GLU A 77 -15.46 4.59 -7.75
CA GLU A 77 -14.46 3.57 -7.43
C GLU A 77 -13.60 3.31 -8.67
N VAL A 78 -12.30 3.44 -8.53
CA VAL A 78 -11.35 3.29 -9.63
C VAL A 78 -10.31 2.25 -9.28
N LYS A 79 -10.23 1.20 -10.10
CA LYS A 79 -9.18 0.18 -9.99
C LYS A 79 -7.81 0.82 -10.19
N PHE A 80 -6.93 0.65 -9.20
CA PHE A 80 -5.59 1.23 -9.19
C PHE A 80 -4.71 0.71 -10.35
N TYR A 81 -4.82 -0.58 -10.66
CA TYR A 81 -4.09 -1.23 -11.75
C TYR A 81 -5.00 -1.96 -12.76
N ASP A 82 -4.44 -2.20 -13.95
CA ASP A 82 -5.08 -3.02 -14.99
C ASP A 82 -5.13 -4.50 -14.55
N SER A 83 -6.24 -5.15 -14.89
CA SER A 83 -6.40 -6.62 -14.86
C SER A 83 -5.21 -7.40 -15.41
N LYS A 84 -4.51 -6.90 -16.44
CA LYS A 84 -3.33 -7.57 -17.00
C LYS A 84 -2.16 -7.65 -16.03
N ILE A 85 -1.91 -6.58 -15.26
CA ILE A 85 -0.85 -6.53 -14.25
C ILE A 85 -1.18 -7.48 -13.10
N ARG A 86 -2.47 -7.58 -12.73
CA ARG A 86 -2.95 -8.55 -11.74
C ARG A 86 -2.64 -9.99 -12.14
N ILE A 87 -2.88 -10.36 -13.41
CA ILE A 87 -2.61 -11.72 -13.92
C ILE A 87 -1.11 -12.01 -13.89
N ILE A 88 -0.27 -11.08 -14.33
CA ILE A 88 1.19 -11.25 -14.30
C ILE A 88 1.69 -11.51 -12.88
N TRP A 89 1.17 -10.77 -11.89
CA TRP A 89 1.52 -10.96 -10.48
C TRP A 89 1.07 -12.32 -9.92
N VAL A 90 -0.12 -12.79 -10.28
CA VAL A 90 -0.59 -14.12 -9.87
C VAL A 90 0.29 -15.22 -10.46
N VAL A 91 0.69 -15.08 -11.73
CA VAL A 91 1.60 -16.05 -12.38
C VAL A 91 2.96 -16.07 -11.69
N LEU A 92 3.51 -14.91 -11.31
CA LEU A 92 4.76 -14.82 -10.54
C LEU A 92 4.64 -15.52 -9.17
N LEU A 93 3.54 -15.30 -8.46
CA LEU A 93 3.24 -15.96 -7.17
C LEU A 93 3.21 -17.49 -7.29
N ILE A 94 2.53 -18.00 -8.32
CA ILE A 94 2.45 -19.44 -8.59
C ILE A 94 3.83 -20.00 -8.95
N LEU A 95 4.59 -19.30 -9.81
CA LEU A 95 5.94 -19.71 -10.20
C LEU A 95 6.86 -19.75 -8.97
N PHE A 96 6.79 -18.75 -8.10
CA PHE A 96 7.55 -18.69 -6.86
C PHE A 96 7.18 -19.83 -5.90
N PHE A 97 5.89 -20.13 -5.75
CA PHE A 97 5.41 -21.26 -4.95
C PHE A 97 5.89 -22.62 -5.48
N VAL A 98 5.93 -22.80 -6.80
CA VAL A 98 6.45 -24.02 -7.43
C VAL A 98 7.96 -24.13 -7.25
N LEU A 99 8.71 -23.05 -7.48
CA LEU A 99 10.16 -23.02 -7.30
C LEU A 99 10.55 -23.30 -5.85
N THR A 100 9.84 -22.72 -4.89
CA THR A 100 10.06 -23.02 -3.47
C THR A 100 9.81 -24.49 -3.18
N LYS A 101 8.69 -25.08 -3.63
CA LYS A 101 8.45 -26.52 -3.47
C LYS A 101 9.53 -27.44 -4.06
N ILE A 102 10.21 -27.03 -5.14
CA ILE A 102 11.24 -27.82 -5.82
C ILE A 102 12.61 -27.67 -5.15
N TYR A 103 13.00 -26.44 -4.78
CA TYR A 103 14.35 -26.12 -4.34
C TYR A 103 14.51 -26.03 -2.82
N VAL A 104 13.41 -26.03 -2.08
CA VAL A 104 13.40 -25.88 -0.64
C VAL A 104 13.08 -27.21 0.03
N SER A 105 14.04 -27.75 0.77
CA SER A 105 13.79 -28.94 1.60
C SER A 105 12.75 -28.62 2.68
N PRO A 106 11.64 -29.38 2.76
CA PRO A 106 10.57 -29.15 3.73
C PRO A 106 11.00 -29.41 5.18
N ASP A 107 12.12 -30.10 5.38
CA ASP A 107 12.64 -30.47 6.70
C ASP A 107 13.40 -29.33 7.39
N ASN A 108 13.66 -28.24 6.66
CA ASN A 108 14.33 -27.07 7.21
C ASN A 108 13.30 -25.99 7.60
N LEU A 109 13.08 -25.82 8.90
CA LEU A 109 12.15 -24.82 9.43
C LEU A 109 12.45 -23.39 8.91
N PHE A 110 13.73 -23.09 8.68
CA PHE A 110 14.22 -21.80 8.15
C PHE A 110 13.71 -21.52 6.74
N SER A 111 13.68 -22.56 5.90
CA SER A 111 13.32 -22.44 4.51
C SER A 111 11.80 -22.29 4.35
N VAL A 112 11.03 -22.95 5.21
CA VAL A 112 9.57 -22.77 5.33
C VAL A 112 9.24 -21.34 5.79
N LEU A 113 9.97 -20.79 6.76
CA LEU A 113 9.77 -19.43 7.25
C LEU A 113 10.07 -18.37 6.18
N ILE A 114 11.18 -18.49 5.45
CA ILE A 114 11.50 -17.58 4.33
C ILE A 114 10.40 -17.61 3.27
N CYS A 115 9.96 -18.81 2.88
CA CYS A 115 8.89 -18.95 1.89
C CYS A 115 7.60 -18.29 2.39
N SER A 116 7.25 -18.45 3.67
CA SER A 116 6.05 -17.84 4.26
C SER A 116 6.14 -16.31 4.32
N GLY A 117 7.31 -15.75 4.64
CA GLY A 117 7.52 -14.30 4.71
C GLY A 117 7.47 -13.65 3.32
N ILE A 118 8.03 -14.30 2.30
CA ILE A 118 7.95 -13.82 0.91
C ILE A 118 6.51 -13.93 0.40
N VAL A 119 5.81 -15.04 0.66
CA VAL A 119 4.39 -15.18 0.29
C VAL A 119 3.54 -14.11 0.96
N ALA A 120 3.77 -13.80 2.24
CA ALA A 120 3.05 -12.73 2.93
C ALA A 120 3.32 -11.35 2.30
N LEU A 121 4.56 -11.09 1.87
CA LEU A 121 4.95 -9.86 1.18
C LEU A 121 4.29 -9.76 -0.20
N GLU A 122 4.30 -10.85 -0.98
CA GLU A 122 3.65 -10.91 -2.29
C GLU A 122 2.13 -10.77 -2.19
N ILE A 123 1.49 -11.37 -1.18
CA ILE A 123 0.07 -11.16 -0.89
C ILE A 123 -0.19 -9.70 -0.52
N GLY A 124 0.66 -9.08 0.30
CA GLY A 124 0.56 -7.66 0.62
C GLY A 124 0.62 -6.75 -0.62
N ILE A 125 1.57 -7.01 -1.52
CA ILE A 125 1.67 -6.31 -2.81
C ILE A 125 0.41 -6.57 -3.66
N TYR A 126 -0.07 -7.80 -3.73
CA TYR A 126 -1.27 -8.16 -4.48
C TYR A 126 -2.50 -7.40 -3.99
N ILE A 127 -2.69 -7.29 -2.67
CA ILE A 127 -3.80 -6.53 -2.08
C ILE A 127 -3.75 -5.07 -2.55
N ILE A 128 -2.59 -4.41 -2.49
CA ILE A 128 -2.42 -3.02 -2.97
C ILE A 128 -2.77 -2.90 -4.46
N LEU A 129 -2.29 -3.83 -5.28
CA LEU A 129 -2.51 -3.80 -6.72
C LEU A 129 -3.98 -4.05 -7.09
N THR A 130 -4.71 -4.76 -6.24
CA THR A 130 -6.12 -5.10 -6.45
C THR A 130 -7.10 -4.15 -5.80
N GLN A 131 -6.63 -3.31 -4.88
CA GLN A 131 -7.45 -2.36 -4.15
C GLN A 131 -8.09 -1.34 -5.10
N GLU A 132 -9.37 -1.12 -4.88
CA GLU A 132 -10.12 -0.08 -5.57
C GLU A 132 -9.95 1.23 -4.79
N LEU A 133 -9.57 2.28 -5.50
CA LEU A 133 -9.43 3.60 -4.94
C LEU A 133 -10.80 4.26 -4.96
N LYS A 134 -11.28 4.64 -3.78
CA LYS A 134 -12.47 5.46 -3.60
C LYS A 134 -12.11 6.91 -3.86
N ILE A 135 -12.73 7.52 -4.86
CA ILE A 135 -12.52 8.90 -5.24
C ILE A 135 -13.83 9.66 -5.06
N GLU A 136 -13.81 10.61 -4.12
CA GLU A 136 -14.91 11.53 -3.91
C GLU A 136 -14.61 12.84 -4.64
N VAL A 137 -15.50 13.23 -5.54
CA VAL A 137 -15.39 14.46 -6.33
C VAL A 137 -16.16 15.57 -5.64
N TYR A 138 -15.49 16.69 -5.42
CA TYR A 138 -16.04 17.90 -4.85
C TYR A 138 -15.87 19.09 -5.81
N GLU A 139 -16.55 20.19 -5.57
CA GLU A 139 -16.45 21.39 -6.41
C GLU A 139 -15.02 21.95 -6.52
N LYS A 140 -14.21 21.82 -5.47
CA LYS A 140 -12.85 22.40 -5.42
C LYS A 140 -11.73 21.41 -5.75
N GLY A 141 -12.05 20.13 -5.93
CA GLY A 141 -11.06 19.08 -6.20
C GLY A 141 -11.59 17.68 -5.96
N ILE A 142 -10.69 16.73 -5.74
CA ILE A 142 -11.02 15.33 -5.46
C ILE A 142 -10.36 14.86 -4.17
N LEU A 143 -11.04 13.99 -3.43
CA LEU A 143 -10.52 13.31 -2.24
C LEU A 143 -10.32 11.84 -2.56
N VAL A 144 -9.10 11.34 -2.38
CA VAL A 144 -8.71 9.95 -2.66
C VAL A 144 -8.61 9.18 -1.34
N ASN A 145 -9.35 8.08 -1.25
CA ASN A 145 -9.47 7.17 -0.09
C ASN A 145 -9.76 7.88 1.24
N GLY A 146 -10.34 9.08 1.23
CA GLY A 146 -10.52 9.89 2.44
C GLY A 146 -9.21 10.39 3.08
N ILE A 147 -8.05 10.13 2.45
CA ILE A 147 -6.71 10.34 3.02
C ILE A 147 -5.97 11.48 2.34
N LYS A 148 -6.25 11.79 1.06
CA LYS A 148 -5.57 12.90 0.36
C LYS A 148 -6.47 13.70 -0.55
N PHE A 149 -6.48 15.02 -0.38
CA PHE A 149 -7.24 15.94 -1.23
C PHE A 149 -6.33 16.57 -2.29
N TYR A 150 -6.75 16.52 -3.56
CA TYR A 150 -6.09 17.17 -4.67
C TYR A 150 -6.99 18.26 -5.22
N SER A 151 -6.51 19.50 -5.22
CA SER A 151 -7.25 20.59 -5.86
C SER A 151 -7.20 20.47 -7.39
N TRP A 152 -8.17 21.06 -8.10
CA TRP A 152 -8.15 21.06 -9.56
C TRP A 152 -6.87 21.64 -10.17
N LYS A 153 -6.20 22.56 -9.46
CA LYS A 153 -4.93 23.17 -9.88
C LYS A 153 -3.75 22.20 -9.83
N GLU A 154 -3.82 21.17 -8.98
CA GLU A 154 -2.77 20.17 -8.80
C GLU A 154 -2.93 18.97 -9.77
N LEU A 155 -4.10 18.84 -10.40
CA LEU A 155 -4.42 17.76 -11.32
C LEU A 155 -4.11 18.18 -12.75
N LYS A 156 -3.47 17.28 -13.51
CA LYS A 156 -3.36 17.44 -14.96
C LYS A 156 -4.68 17.02 -15.58
N ILE A 157 -5.45 17.99 -16.03
CA ILE A 157 -6.73 17.79 -16.72
C ILE A 157 -6.46 17.82 -18.23
N LYS A 158 -6.91 16.78 -18.94
CA LYS A 158 -6.99 16.76 -20.40
C LYS A 158 -8.45 16.62 -20.79
N GLU A 159 -8.90 17.37 -21.79
CA GLU A 159 -10.20 17.14 -22.41
C GLU A 159 -10.01 16.31 -23.66
N LYS A 160 -10.74 15.20 -23.75
CA LYS A 160 -10.77 14.33 -24.93
C LYS A 160 -12.19 13.83 -25.12
N ASP A 161 -12.74 14.01 -26.32
CA ASP A 161 -14.08 13.55 -26.70
C ASP A 161 -15.20 14.03 -25.75
N GLY A 162 -15.12 15.29 -25.31
CA GLY A 162 -16.09 15.90 -24.40
C GLY A 162 -16.03 15.40 -22.95
N LYS A 163 -15.04 14.56 -22.60
CA LYS A 163 -14.83 14.03 -21.24
C LYS A 163 -13.57 14.61 -20.63
N ARG A 164 -13.59 14.82 -19.31
CA ARG A 164 -12.41 15.26 -18.55
C ARG A 164 -11.61 14.05 -18.10
N ILE A 165 -10.42 13.89 -18.65
CA ILE A 165 -9.45 12.88 -18.27
C ILE A 165 -8.50 13.48 -17.23
N LEU A 166 -8.55 12.95 -16.01
CA LEU A 166 -7.72 13.33 -14.89
C LEU A 166 -6.57 12.36 -14.74
N LYS A 167 -5.34 12.90 -14.68
CA LYS A 167 -4.17 12.15 -14.24
C LYS A 167 -3.82 12.55 -12.81
N ILE A 168 -4.18 11.68 -11.86
CA ILE A 168 -3.85 11.87 -10.45
C ILE A 168 -2.38 11.49 -10.24
N PRO A 169 -1.57 12.31 -9.54
CA PRO A 169 -0.19 11.96 -9.23
C PRO A 169 -0.09 10.59 -8.55
N TYR A 170 0.90 9.78 -8.98
CA TYR A 170 1.19 8.44 -8.46
C TYR A 170 0.14 7.36 -8.74
N ILE A 171 -0.98 7.71 -9.37
CA ILE A 171 -1.93 6.73 -9.92
C ILE A 171 -1.57 6.56 -11.40
N PRO A 172 -1.16 5.35 -11.84
CA PRO A 172 -0.73 5.14 -13.21
C PRO A 172 -1.89 5.25 -14.21
N LYS A 173 -3.12 5.00 -13.75
CA LYS A 173 -4.33 4.99 -14.56
C LYS A 173 -4.93 6.39 -14.69
N GLU A 174 -5.29 6.76 -15.91
CA GLU A 174 -6.06 7.97 -16.19
C GLU A 174 -7.54 7.72 -15.84
N ILE A 175 -8.18 8.74 -15.27
CA ILE A 175 -9.55 8.65 -14.73
C ILE A 175 -10.44 9.58 -15.51
N THR A 176 -11.48 9.04 -16.11
CA THR A 176 -12.43 9.83 -16.90
C THR A 176 -13.61 10.22 -16.01
N ILE A 177 -13.87 11.53 -15.91
CA ILE A 177 -14.95 12.14 -15.11
C ILE A 177 -16.03 12.72 -16.01
#